data_AF-A0AB35YH16-F1
#
_entry.id   AF-A0AB35YH16-F1
#
_cell.length_a   1.000
_cell.length_b   1.000
_cell.length_c   1.000
_cell.angle_alpha   90.00
_cell.angle_beta   90.00
_cell.angle_gamma   90.00
#
_symmetry.space_group_name_H-M   'P 1'
#
loop_
_entity.id
_entity.type
_entity.pdbx_description
1 polymer ?
#
loop_
_entity_poly.entity_id
_entity_poly.type
_entity_poly.pdbx_seq_one_letter_code
_entity_poly.pdbx_strand_id
1 'polypeptide(L)'
;MKKRYKILLGILLPLLILYISTMLLTRDTDFSKEVTERLDVEEIKSIEIIRASDEKTITITDEAEMNQIMQQLNEQPLKKVWFTKSNFKEAYWITLAINGDREVGLRLDDAEHLFVYLYEENYMKDYKLTSDFDTSFIEQLFQ
;
A
#
# COMPACT_ATOMS: atom_id res chain seq x y z
N MET A 1 -46.73 12.94 17.83
CA MET A 1 -45.25 12.79 17.92
C MET A 1 -44.72 11.38 17.65
N LYS A 2 -45.42 10.30 18.01
CA LYS A 2 -44.88 8.93 17.94
C LYS A 2 -44.64 8.33 16.53
N LYS A 3 -45.24 8.86 15.47
CA LYS A 3 -45.04 8.35 14.10
C LYS A 3 -43.87 9.03 13.38
N ARG A 4 -43.56 10.29 13.70
CA ARG A 4 -42.48 11.06 13.07
C ARG A 4 -41.09 10.55 13.46
N TYR A 5 -40.91 10.14 14.73
CA TYR A 5 -39.63 9.55 15.14
C TYR A 5 -39.37 8.20 14.47
N LYS A 6 -40.40 7.40 14.14
CA LYS A 6 -40.22 6.11 13.46
C LYS A 6 -39.73 6.28 12.02
N ILE A 7 -40.23 7.31 11.33
CA ILE A 7 -39.76 7.68 9.97
C ILE A 7 -38.34 8.24 10.05
N LEU A 8 -38.07 9.13 11.00
CA LEU A 8 -36.72 9.64 11.25
C LEU A 8 -35.74 8.51 11.57
N LEU A 9 -36.09 7.57 12.46
CA LEU A 9 -35.25 6.41 12.79
C LEU A 9 -35.05 5.51 11.56
N GLY A 10 -36.09 5.32 10.75
CA GLY A 10 -36.02 4.53 9.51
C GLY A 10 -35.10 5.12 8.45
N ILE A 11 -34.80 6.43 8.49
CA ILE A 11 -33.85 7.08 7.58
C ILE A 11 -32.47 7.24 8.24
N LEU A 12 -32.41 7.59 9.52
CA LEU A 12 -31.16 7.77 10.25
C LEU A 12 -30.41 6.45 10.45
N LEU A 13 -31.10 5.33 10.70
CA LEU A 13 -30.44 4.06 10.96
C LEU A 13 -29.69 3.54 9.72
N PRO A 14 -30.27 3.51 8.50
CA PRO A 14 -29.54 3.16 7.30
C PRO A 14 -28.39 4.13 6.99
N LEU A 15 -28.56 5.43 7.18
CA LEU A 15 -27.49 6.41 6.97
C LEU A 15 -26.34 6.21 7.96
N LEU A 16 -26.64 5.89 9.22
CA LEU A 16 -25.62 5.60 10.23
C LEU A 16 -24.87 4.30 9.90
N ILE A 17 -25.58 3.25 9.49
CA ILE A 17 -24.96 1.99 9.03
C ILE A 17 -24.06 2.26 7.83
N LEU A 18 -24.55 2.97 6.81
CA LEU A 18 -23.79 3.35 5.63
C LEU A 18 -22.52 4.11 6.03
N TYR A 19 -22.64 5.11 6.91
CA TYR A 19 -21.51 5.89 7.41
C TYR A 19 -20.46 5.01 8.09
N ILE A 20 -20.86 4.17 9.04
CA ILE A 20 -19.96 3.26 9.76
C ILE A 20 -19.28 2.28 8.77
N SER A 21 -20.04 1.73 7.82
CA SER A 21 -19.50 0.86 6.78
C SER A 21 -18.44 1.56 5.94
N THR A 22 -18.67 2.81 5.51
CA THR A 22 -17.66 3.58 4.76
C THR A 22 -16.42 3.88 5.59
N MET A 23 -16.57 4.22 6.87
CA MET A 23 -15.45 4.50 7.77
C MET A 23 -14.54 3.28 7.96
N LEU A 24 -15.11 2.08 8.10
CA LEU A 24 -14.33 0.85 8.20
C LEU A 24 -13.54 0.53 6.93
N LEU A 25 -14.06 0.90 5.77
CA LEU A 25 -13.43 0.65 4.47
C LEU A 25 -12.31 1.64 4.15
N THR A 26 -12.32 2.84 4.73
CA THR A 26 -11.33 3.90 4.46
C THR A 26 -10.47 4.25 5.68
N ARG A 27 -10.19 3.26 6.54
CA ARG A 27 -9.45 3.46 7.78
C ARG A 27 -7.98 3.78 7.53
N ASP A 28 -7.43 4.65 8.37
CA ASP A 28 -6.00 4.91 8.43
C ASP A 28 -5.25 3.67 8.95
N THR A 29 -4.04 3.46 8.44
CA THR A 29 -3.14 2.35 8.72
C THR A 29 -1.72 2.78 8.35
N ASP A 30 -0.78 1.85 8.33
CA ASP A 30 0.60 2.10 7.91
C ASP A 30 1.12 0.88 7.12
N PHE A 31 2.23 1.07 6.43
CA PHE A 31 2.85 0.02 5.63
C PHE A 31 3.24 -1.18 6.49
N SER A 32 3.84 -0.93 7.66
CA SER A 32 4.30 -1.99 8.56
C SER A 32 3.16 -2.96 8.88
N LYS A 33 2.01 -2.46 9.30
CA LYS A 33 0.85 -3.28 9.65
C LYS A 33 0.24 -4.07 8.50
N GLU A 34 0.32 -3.54 7.29
CA GLU A 34 -0.34 -4.13 6.13
C GLU A 34 0.58 -5.08 5.34
N VAL A 35 1.90 -4.96 5.52
CA VAL A 35 2.92 -5.74 4.82
C VAL A 35 3.85 -6.41 5.83
N THR A 36 4.65 -5.63 6.55
CA THR A 36 5.78 -6.10 7.36
C THR A 36 5.38 -6.90 8.61
N GLU A 37 4.25 -6.63 9.26
CA GLU A 37 3.77 -7.45 10.39
C GLU A 37 3.15 -8.78 9.92
N ARG A 38 2.84 -8.90 8.63
CA ARG A 38 2.24 -10.10 8.03
C ARG A 38 3.27 -11.03 7.41
N LEU A 39 4.50 -10.54 7.28
CA LEU A 39 5.62 -11.24 6.68
C LEU A 39 6.75 -11.22 7.69
N ASP A 40 7.55 -12.27 7.77
CA ASP A 40 8.77 -12.18 8.57
C ASP A 40 9.82 -11.39 7.77
N VAL A 41 9.78 -10.07 7.85
CA VAL A 41 10.61 -9.17 7.01
C VAL A 41 12.11 -9.35 7.24
N GLU A 42 12.52 -9.94 8.36
CA GLU A 42 13.91 -10.33 8.61
C GLU A 42 14.45 -11.37 7.59
N GLU A 43 13.55 -12.00 6.82
CA GLU A 43 13.90 -13.01 5.83
C GLU A 43 14.05 -12.47 4.40
N ILE A 44 13.73 -11.21 4.10
CA ILE A 44 13.86 -10.65 2.74
C ILE A 44 15.32 -10.76 2.27
N LYS A 45 15.55 -11.44 1.15
CA LYS A 45 16.89 -11.66 0.57
C LYS A 45 17.17 -10.84 -0.68
N SER A 46 16.12 -10.30 -1.30
CA SER A 46 16.28 -9.42 -2.45
C SER A 46 15.07 -8.52 -2.64
N ILE A 47 15.34 -7.31 -3.12
CA ILE A 47 14.33 -6.36 -3.59
C ILE A 47 14.57 -6.13 -5.08
N GLU A 48 13.58 -6.45 -5.91
CA GLU A 48 13.58 -6.11 -7.33
C GLU A 48 12.73 -4.85 -7.53
N ILE A 49 13.24 -3.87 -8.28
CA ILE A 49 12.49 -2.66 -8.62
C ILE A 49 12.51 -2.47 -10.13
N ILE A 50 11.32 -2.31 -10.72
CA ILE A 50 11.10 -2.02 -12.13
C ILE A 50 10.47 -0.65 -12.27
N ARG A 51 11.14 0.26 -12.99
CA ARG A 51 10.58 1.58 -13.34
C ARG A 51 9.70 1.46 -14.59
N ALA A 52 8.48 1.98 -14.53
CA ALA A 52 7.49 1.76 -15.57
C ALA A 52 7.77 2.54 -16.87
N SER A 53 8.40 3.72 -16.78
CA SER A 53 8.64 4.56 -17.98
C SER A 53 9.62 3.95 -18.99
N ASP A 54 10.64 3.22 -18.54
CA ASP A 54 11.68 2.65 -19.40
C ASP A 54 11.95 1.17 -19.16
N GLU A 55 11.14 0.52 -18.32
CA GLU A 55 11.22 -0.90 -17.95
C GLU A 55 12.59 -1.32 -17.38
N LYS A 56 13.41 -0.36 -16.93
CA LYS A 56 14.67 -0.69 -16.28
C LYS A 56 14.39 -1.44 -14.99
N THR A 57 15.17 -2.49 -14.79
CA THR A 57 15.12 -3.34 -13.61
C THR A 57 16.42 -3.24 -12.86
N ILE A 58 16.31 -3.09 -11.55
CA ILE A 58 17.41 -3.25 -10.60
C ILE A 58 17.05 -4.35 -9.62
N THR A 59 18.06 -5.06 -9.15
CA THR A 59 17.93 -6.08 -8.11
C THR A 59 18.93 -5.76 -7.02
N ILE A 60 18.43 -5.59 -5.81
CA ILE A 60 19.19 -5.18 -4.63
C ILE A 60 19.26 -6.40 -3.72
N THR A 61 20.48 -6.79 -3.38
CA THR A 61 20.78 -7.91 -2.47
C THR A 61 21.68 -7.50 -1.31
N ASP A 62 22.16 -6.26 -1.32
CA ASP A 62 22.92 -5.70 -0.19
C ASP A 62 21.99 -5.45 0.99
N GLU A 63 22.34 -6.00 2.15
CA GLU A 63 21.49 -5.96 3.34
C GLU A 63 21.30 -4.53 3.85
N ALA A 64 22.33 -3.68 3.81
CA ALA A 64 22.22 -2.31 4.30
C ALA A 64 21.31 -1.48 3.39
N GLU A 65 21.44 -1.63 2.07
CA GLU A 65 20.62 -0.94 1.08
C GLU A 65 19.15 -1.41 1.13
N MET A 66 18.91 -2.73 1.26
CA MET A 66 17.56 -3.25 1.48
C MET A 66 16.93 -2.72 2.77
N ASN A 67 17.68 -2.69 3.87
CA ASN A 67 17.19 -2.18 5.15
C ASN A 67 16.82 -0.69 5.06
N GLN A 68 17.58 0.11 4.32
CA GLN A 68 17.26 1.52 4.10
C GLN A 68 15.94 1.69 3.32
N ILE A 69 15.72 0.90 2.26
CA ILE A 69 14.47 0.92 1.49
C ILE A 69 13.29 0.50 2.37
N MET A 70 13.44 -0.61 3.09
CA MET A 70 12.37 -1.13 3.96
C MET A 70 12.05 -0.16 5.10
N GLN A 71 13.04 0.53 5.66
CA GLN A 71 12.80 1.56 6.68
C GLN A 71 11.92 2.69 6.14
N GLN A 72 12.23 3.22 4.95
CA GLN A 72 11.44 4.29 4.36
C GLN A 72 10.00 3.87 4.06
N LEU A 73 9.80 2.61 3.63
CA LEU A 73 8.47 2.07 3.40
C LEU A 73 7.70 1.87 4.71
N ASN A 74 8.32 1.28 5.74
CA ASN A 74 7.68 0.95 7.01
C ASN A 74 7.12 2.16 7.75
N GLU A 75 7.80 3.31 7.64
CA GLU A 75 7.38 4.56 8.28
C GLU A 75 6.22 5.25 7.56
N GLN A 76 5.79 4.72 6.39
CA GLN A 76 4.81 5.39 5.56
C GLN A 76 3.37 5.19 6.06
N PRO A 77 2.66 6.28 6.44
CA PRO A 77 1.25 6.22 6.79
C PRO A 77 0.39 6.04 5.53
N LEU A 78 -0.58 5.15 5.65
CA LEU A 78 -1.45 4.71 4.57
C LEU A 78 -2.92 4.91 4.92
N LYS A 79 -3.73 5.15 3.91
CA LYS A 79 -5.19 5.14 4.04
C LYS A 79 -5.79 4.12 3.10
N LYS A 80 -6.62 3.22 3.64
CA LYS A 80 -7.36 2.26 2.82
C LYS A 80 -8.27 3.02 1.86
N VAL A 81 -8.26 2.63 0.60
CA VAL A 81 -9.16 3.18 -0.41
C VAL A 81 -9.90 2.07 -1.13
N TRP A 82 -10.99 2.44 -1.80
CA TRP A 82 -11.71 1.54 -2.67
C TRP A 82 -11.12 1.70 -4.07
N PHE A 83 -10.56 0.62 -4.64
CA PHE A 83 -9.99 0.49 -5.99
C PHE A 83 -9.83 1.82 -6.72
N THR A 84 -8.65 2.43 -6.60
CA THR A 84 -8.39 3.69 -7.28
C THR A 84 -7.92 3.38 -8.69
N LYS A 85 -8.57 3.95 -9.70
CA LYS A 85 -7.94 4.07 -11.01
C LYS A 85 -6.86 5.14 -10.87
N SER A 86 -5.60 4.72 -10.85
CA SER A 86 -4.47 5.64 -10.78
C SER A 86 -4.12 6.14 -12.18
N ASN A 87 -4.24 7.45 -12.40
CA ASN A 87 -3.64 8.12 -13.56
C ASN A 87 -2.28 8.63 -13.12
N PHE A 88 -1.23 7.87 -13.42
CA PHE A 88 0.12 8.15 -12.96
C PHE A 88 1.01 8.64 -14.11
N LYS A 89 2.03 9.43 -13.78
CA LYS A 89 3.12 9.83 -14.68
C LYS A 89 4.24 8.81 -14.64
N GLU A 90 4.57 8.31 -13.46
CA GLU A 90 5.57 7.26 -13.23
C GLU A 90 5.06 6.23 -12.22
N ALA A 91 5.50 4.99 -12.39
CA ALA A 91 5.21 3.92 -11.45
C ALA A 91 6.43 3.02 -11.22
N TYR A 92 6.49 2.45 -10.01
CA TYR A 92 7.51 1.47 -9.64
C TYR A 92 6.84 0.18 -9.22
N TRP A 93 7.25 -0.92 -9.85
CA TRP A 93 6.91 -2.26 -9.41
C TRP A 93 8.04 -2.74 -8.51
N ILE A 94 7.75 -2.95 -7.23
CA ILE A 94 8.73 -3.38 -6.23
C ILE A 94 8.33 -4.79 -5.80
N THR A 95 9.24 -5.75 -5.96
CA THR A 95 9.03 -7.14 -5.53
C THR A 95 9.97 -7.45 -4.38
N LEU A 96 9.41 -7.86 -3.25
CA LEU A 96 10.18 -8.37 -2.11
C LEU A 96 10.21 -9.89 -2.18
N ALA A 97 11.40 -10.47 -2.17
CA ALA A 97 11.58 -11.91 -2.30
C ALA A 97 12.38 -12.51 -1.15
N ILE A 98 11.93 -13.68 -0.69
CA ILE A 98 12.57 -14.51 0.33
C ILE A 98 13.10 -15.75 -0.36
N ASN A 99 14.40 -16.04 -0.22
CA ASN A 99 15.05 -17.22 -0.84
C ASN A 99 14.81 -17.40 -2.36
N GLY A 100 14.49 -16.30 -3.07
CA GLY A 100 14.20 -16.31 -4.51
C GLY A 100 12.72 -16.42 -4.88
N ASP A 101 11.85 -16.67 -3.91
CA ASP A 101 10.40 -16.70 -4.08
C ASP A 101 9.79 -15.31 -3.87
N ARG A 102 8.81 -14.95 -4.70
CA ARG A 102 8.15 -13.64 -4.65
C ARG A 102 7.08 -13.66 -3.56
N GLU A 103 7.31 -12.94 -2.48
CA GLU A 103 6.41 -12.90 -1.33
C GLU A 103 5.48 -11.70 -1.39
N VAL A 104 6.03 -10.55 -1.82
CA VAL A 104 5.29 -9.29 -1.90
C VAL A 104 5.49 -8.64 -3.25
N GLY A 105 4.38 -8.24 -3.86
CA GLY A 105 4.35 -7.30 -4.96
C GLY A 105 3.81 -5.97 -4.47
N LEU A 106 4.54 -4.90 -4.70
CA LEU A 106 4.11 -3.54 -4.48
C LEU A 106 4.09 -2.81 -5.82
N ARG A 107 3.14 -1.91 -5.98
CA ARG A 107 3.15 -0.94 -7.06
C ARG A 107 2.92 0.45 -6.49
N LEU A 108 3.89 1.32 -6.67
CA LEU A 108 3.86 2.71 -6.24
C LEU A 108 3.65 3.61 -7.45
N ASP A 109 2.56 4.37 -7.47
CA ASP A 109 2.21 5.31 -8.54
C ASP A 109 2.37 6.75 -8.03
N ASP A 110 3.21 7.55 -8.68
CA ASP A 110 3.44 9.00 -8.41
C ASP A 110 3.63 9.40 -6.94
N ALA A 111 4.07 8.48 -6.07
CA ALA A 111 4.11 8.68 -4.61
C ALA A 111 2.74 8.94 -3.94
N GLU A 112 1.63 8.75 -4.65
CA GLU A 112 0.28 9.02 -4.15
C GLU A 112 -0.49 7.74 -3.84
N HIS A 113 -0.23 6.68 -4.61
CA HIS A 113 -0.99 5.45 -4.55
C HIS A 113 -0.05 4.24 -4.42
N LEU A 114 -0.37 3.36 -3.47
CA LEU A 114 0.33 2.10 -3.24
C LEU A 114 -0.67 0.96 -3.39
N PHE A 115 -0.38 0.04 -4.30
CA PHE A 115 -1.03 -1.23 -4.39
C PHE A 115 -0.14 -2.32 -3.78
N VAL A 116 -0.70 -3.12 -2.89
CA VAL A 116 -0.02 -4.22 -2.21
C VAL A 116 -0.66 -5.54 -2.64
N TYR A 117 0.19 -6.50 -2.97
CA TYR A 117 -0.16 -7.88 -3.25
C TYR A 117 0.73 -8.82 -2.43
N LEU A 118 0.15 -9.64 -1.56
CA LEU A 118 0.87 -10.73 -0.88
C LEU A 118 0.57 -12.02 -1.62
N TYR A 119 1.61 -12.65 -2.17
CA TYR A 119 1.45 -13.78 -3.09
C TYR A 119 0.85 -15.00 -2.39
N GLU A 120 1.29 -15.32 -1.17
CA GLU A 120 0.78 -16.47 -0.41
C GLU A 120 -0.62 -16.26 0.17
N GLU A 121 -0.91 -15.05 0.69
CA GLU A 121 -2.18 -14.78 1.39
C GLU A 121 -3.36 -14.50 0.44
N ASN A 122 -3.13 -14.45 -0.87
CA ASN A 122 -4.09 -13.91 -1.85
C ASN A 122 -4.65 -12.55 -1.39
N TYR A 123 -3.80 -11.76 -0.77
CA TYR A 123 -4.14 -10.45 -0.23
C TYR A 123 -3.84 -9.39 -1.28
N MET A 124 -4.84 -8.57 -1.60
CA MET A 124 -4.70 -7.51 -2.58
C MET A 124 -5.41 -6.26 -2.08
N LYS A 125 -4.69 -5.14 -1.98
CA LYS A 125 -5.29 -3.90 -1.48
C LYS A 125 -4.63 -2.64 -2.00
N ASP A 126 -5.47 -1.67 -2.34
CA ASP A 126 -5.09 -0.30 -2.68
C ASP A 126 -5.06 0.61 -1.45
N TYR A 127 -4.05 1.46 -1.41
CA TYR A 127 -3.83 2.46 -0.38
C TYR A 127 -3.48 3.80 -1.00
N LYS A 128 -3.92 4.87 -0.33
CA LYS A 128 -3.40 6.21 -0.56
C LYS A 128 -2.29 6.48 0.44
N LEU A 129 -1.16 7.01 -0.03
CA LEU A 129 -0.11 7.55 0.83
C LEU A 129 -0.61 8.87 1.43
N THR A 130 -0.56 9.01 2.75
CA THR A 130 -1.11 10.20 3.44
C THR A 130 -0.07 11.24 3.82
N SER A 131 1.22 10.92 3.71
CA SER A 131 2.34 11.86 3.82
C SER A 131 3.09 11.92 2.50
N ASP A 132 3.85 13.00 2.33
CA ASP A 132 4.76 13.17 1.21
C ASP A 132 5.81 12.04 1.24
N PHE A 133 5.76 11.17 0.25
CA PHE A 133 6.74 10.10 0.06
C PHE A 133 7.72 10.54 -1.02
N ASP A 134 8.99 10.63 -0.65
CA ASP A 134 10.03 11.03 -1.60
C ASP A 134 10.36 9.85 -2.51
N THR A 135 10.05 9.94 -3.81
CA THR A 135 10.41 8.89 -4.78
C THR A 135 11.82 9.08 -5.35
N SER A 136 12.50 10.18 -5.01
CA SER A 136 13.83 10.47 -5.55
C SER A 136 14.88 9.47 -5.10
N PHE A 137 14.72 8.82 -3.94
CA PHE A 137 15.62 7.75 -3.53
C PHE A 137 15.51 6.55 -4.48
N ILE A 138 14.30 6.21 -4.95
CA ILE A 138 14.10 5.11 -5.90
C ILE A 138 14.76 5.46 -7.24
N GLU A 139 14.58 6.69 -7.70
CA GLU A 139 15.21 7.18 -8.94
C GLU A 139 16.74 7.12 -8.88
N GLN A 140 17.33 7.41 -7.73
CA GLN A 140 18.78 7.36 -7.53
C GLN A 140 19.34 5.94 -7.66
N LEU A 141 18.55 4.91 -7.37
CA LEU A 141 18.98 3.50 -7.53
C LEU A 141 19.18 3.09 -9.00
N PHE A 142 18.65 3.88 -9.96
CA PHE A 142 18.78 3.63 -11.40
C PHE A 142 19.93 4.40 -12.07
N GLN A 143 20.73 5.16 -11.31
CA GLN A 143 21.80 6.02 -11.82
C GLN A 143 23.13 5.29 -12.03
#